data_AF-A0AB35RAJ3-F1
#
_entry.id   AF-A0AB35RAJ3-F1
#
_cell.length_a   1.000
_cell.length_b   1.000
_cell.length_c   1.000
_cell.angle_alpha   90.00
_cell.angle_beta   90.00
_cell.angle_gamma   90.00
#
_symmetry.space_group_name_H-M   'P 1'
#
loop_
_entity.id
_entity.type
_entity.pdbx_description
1 polymer ?
#
loop_
_entity_poly.entity_id
_entity_poly.type
_entity_poly.pdbx_seq_one_letter_code
_entity_poly.pdbx_strand_id
1 'polypeptide(L)' 'MRCLWLVLALSAPMQASAFCFQEAGQRYGVDPVLLQAIGIQESKLQPGAVNLNRDSSGKVLSTDYG' A
#
# COMPACT_ATOMS: atom_id res chain seq x y z
N MET A 1 -37.61 -0.95 -10.15
CA MET A 1 -36.82 -1.20 -8.92
C MET A 1 -35.69 -2.21 -9.12
N ARG A 2 -35.89 -3.35 -9.81
CA ARG A 2 -34.81 -4.33 -10.10
C ARG A 2 -33.60 -3.77 -10.84
N CYS A 3 -33.79 -2.88 -11.81
CA CYS A 3 -32.66 -2.23 -12.51
C CYS A 3 -31.88 -1.26 -11.62
N LEU A 4 -32.51 -0.65 -10.61
CA LEU A 4 -31.84 0.30 -9.71
C LEU A 4 -30.78 -0.40 -8.85
N TRP A 5 -31.07 -1.62 -8.39
CA TRP A 5 -30.12 -2.45 -7.65
C TRP A 5 -28.93 -2.92 -8.50
N LEU A 6 -29.17 -3.22 -9.77
CA LEU A 6 -28.11 -3.54 -10.74
C LEU A 6 -27.19 -2.34 -10.98
N VAL A 7 -27.76 -1.14 -11.17
CA VAL A 7 -26.97 0.10 -11.34
C VAL A 7 -26.15 0.40 -10.09
N LEU A 8 -26.73 0.22 -8.90
CA LEU A 8 -26.02 0.46 -7.64
C LEU A 8 -24.85 -0.52 -7.45
N ALA A 9 -25.03 -1.80 -7.78
CA ALA A 9 -23.99 -2.81 -7.70
C ALA A 9 -22.81 -2.57 -8.66
N LEU A 10 -23.07 -2.09 -9.89
CA LEU A 10 -22.03 -1.76 -10.87
C LEU A 10 -21.29 -0.45 -10.57
N SER A 11 -21.87 0.43 -9.76
CA SER A 11 -21.25 1.71 -9.39
C SER A 11 -20.28 1.61 -8.20
N ALA A 12 -20.16 0.45 -7.57
CA ALA A 12 -19.25 0.26 -6.45
C ALA A 12 -17.80 0.42 -6.94
N PRO A 13 -17.02 1.39 -6.40
CA PRO A 13 -15.62 1.53 -6.77
C PRO A 13 -14.88 0.26 -6.36
N MET A 14 -14.33 -0.46 -7.34
CA MET A 14 -13.38 -1.53 -7.05
C MET A 14 -12.13 -0.88 -6.49
N GLN A 15 -11.72 -1.29 -5.28
CA GLN A 15 -10.42 -0.91 -4.74
C GLN A 15 -9.35 -1.55 -5.62
N ALA A 16 -8.81 -0.78 -6.56
CA ALA A 16 -7.63 -1.19 -7.31
C ALA A 16 -6.43 -1.08 -6.37
N SER A 17 -5.86 -2.21 -5.97
CA SER A 17 -4.56 -2.28 -5.28
C SER A 17 -3.40 -2.08 -6.27
N ALA A 18 -3.50 -1.07 -7.13
CA ALA A 18 -2.46 -0.76 -8.10
C ALA A 18 -1.39 0.10 -7.43
N PHE A 19 -0.13 -0.31 -7.55
CA PHE A 19 1.00 0.52 -7.12
C PHE A 19 1.17 1.69 -8.09
N CYS A 20 0.48 2.79 -7.81
CA CYS A 20 0.54 4.05 -8.54
C CYS A 20 1.82 4.84 -8.21
N PHE A 21 2.99 4.22 -8.38
CA PHE A 21 4.27 4.88 -8.11
C PHE A 21 4.49 6.09 -9.01
N GLN A 22 3.90 6.10 -10.21
CA GLN A 22 3.99 7.20 -11.16
C GLN A 22 3.22 8.43 -10.69
N GLU A 23 1.99 8.26 -10.24
CA GLU A 23 1.16 9.32 -9.66
C GLU A 23 1.74 9.83 -8.34
N ALA A 24 2.23 8.91 -7.49
CA ALA A 24 2.91 9.28 -6.25
C ALA A 24 4.18 10.09 -6.54
N GLY A 25 4.99 9.65 -7.49
CA GLY A 25 6.21 10.35 -7.88
C GLY A 25 5.94 11.75 -8.42
N GLN A 26 4.94 11.92 -9.30
CA GLN A 26 4.50 13.25 -9.76
C GLN A 26 3.98 14.12 -8.61
N ARG A 27 3.15 13.57 -7.72
CA ARG A 27 2.54 14.31 -6.61
C ARG A 27 3.56 14.83 -5.61
N TYR A 28 4.55 14.01 -5.28
CA TYR A 28 5.52 14.30 -4.22
C TYR A 28 6.89 14.76 -4.75
N GLY A 29 7.08 14.82 -6.07
CA GLY A 29 8.35 15.23 -6.69
C GLY A 29 9.48 14.22 -6.45
N VAL A 30 9.14 12.92 -6.38
CA VAL A 30 10.10 11.83 -6.18
C VAL A 30 10.12 10.95 -7.43
N ASP A 31 11.28 10.44 -7.79
CA ASP A 31 11.40 9.51 -8.92
C ASP A 31 10.51 8.26 -8.69
N PRO A 32 9.59 7.92 -9.63
CA PRO A 32 8.70 6.76 -9.49
C PRO A 32 9.43 5.42 -9.32
N VAL A 33 10.57 5.23 -10.00
CA VAL A 33 11.37 4.02 -9.91
C VAL A 33 12.05 3.92 -8.55
N LEU A 34 12.50 5.06 -8.01
CA LEU A 34 13.00 5.12 -6.63
C LEU A 34 11.91 4.73 -5.62
N LEU A 35 10.69 5.28 -5.74
CA LEU A 35 9.58 4.91 -4.85
C LEU A 35 9.25 3.42 -4.93
N GLN A 36 9.25 2.86 -6.15
CA GLN A 36 9.04 1.44 -6.36
C GLN A 36 10.15 0.58 -5.74
N ALA A 37 11.41 0.98 -5.92
CA ALA A 37 12.55 0.28 -5.35
C ALA A 37 12.51 0.25 -3.82
N ILE A 38 12.13 1.36 -3.18
CA ILE A 38 11.92 1.43 -1.73
C ILE A 38 10.82 0.46 -1.31
N GLY A 39 9.66 0.48 -1.99
CA GLY A 39 8.55 -0.44 -1.66
C GLY A 39 8.91 -1.92 -1.83
N ILE A 40 9.74 -2.27 -2.82
CA ILE A 40 10.26 -3.63 -2.99
C ILE A 40 11.16 -4.02 -1.81
N GLN A 41 12.07 -3.12 -1.41
CA GLN A 41 13.06 -3.41 -0.38
C GLN A 41 12.45 -3.51 1.02
N GLU A 42 11.55 -2.59 1.37
CA GLU A 42 11.03 -2.45 2.74
C GLU A 42 9.87 -3.42 3.02
N SER A 43 8.94 -3.58 2.07
CA SER A 43 7.72 -4.39 2.29
C SER A 43 7.45 -5.44 1.23
N LYS A 44 8.32 -5.61 0.23
CA LYS A 44 8.08 -6.47 -0.95
C LYS A 44 6.77 -6.13 -1.66
N LEU A 45 6.44 -4.84 -1.73
CA LEU A 45 5.17 -4.36 -2.28
C LEU A 45 3.96 -4.96 -1.56
N GLN A 46 4.02 -5.13 -0.24
CA GLN A 46 2.88 -5.57 0.58
C GLN A 46 2.43 -4.41 1.47
N PRO A 47 1.33 -3.71 1.15
CA PRO A 47 0.90 -2.49 1.84
C PRO A 47 0.35 -2.70 3.26
N GLY A 48 0.47 -3.92 3.79
CA GLY A 48 0.09 -4.27 5.16
C GLY A 48 1.20 -5.04 5.87
N ALA A 49 2.45 -4.87 5.43
CA ALA A 49 3.62 -5.44 6.08
C ALA A 49 3.80 -4.80 7.46
N VAL A 50 4.03 -5.65 8.45
CA VAL A 50 4.33 -5.23 9.82
C VAL A 50 5.58 -5.96 10.27
N ASN A 51 6.60 -5.22 10.71
CA ASN A 51 7.84 -5.78 11.23
C ASN A 51 8.07 -5.34 12.68
N LEU A 52 8.56 -6.25 13.52
CA LEU A 52 8.81 -6.01 14.94
C LEU A 52 10.31 -6.03 15.22
N ASN A 53 10.84 -4.90 15.65
CA ASN A 53 12.23 -4.79 16.06
C ASN A 53 12.37 -5.20 17.53
N ARG A 54 13.34 -6.05 17.83
CA ARG A 54 13.55 -6.62 19.16
C ARG A 54 14.97 -6.40 19.64
N ASP A 55 15.15 -6.23 20.95
CA ASP A 55 16.48 -6.28 21.56
C ASP A 55 17.02 -7.72 21.59
N SER A 56 18.25 -7.88 22.09
CA SER A 56 18.91 -9.18 22.23
C SER A 56 18.19 -10.14 23.18
N SER A 57 17.30 -9.64 24.05
CA SER A 57 16.47 -10.45 24.94
C SER A 57 15.12 -10.85 24.31
N GLY A 58 14.83 -10.38 23.10
CA GLY A 58 13.58 -10.64 22.37
C GLY A 58 12.44 -9.69 22.72
N LYS A 59 12.65 -8.69 23.57
CA LYS A 59 11.65 -7.68 23.90
C LYS A 59 11.43 -6.76 22.70
N VAL A 60 10.17 -6.54 22.32
CA VAL A 60 9.80 -5.60 21.25
C VAL A 60 10.15 -4.18 21.68
N LEU A 61 10.90 -3.48 20.82
CA LEU A 61 11.29 -2.08 21.02
C LEU A 61 10.47 -1.14 20.13
N SER A 62 10.21 -1.54 18.89
CA SER A 62 9.46 -0.75 17.92
C SER A 62 8.77 -1.64 16.87
N THR A 63 7.87 -1.02 16.11
CA THR A 63 7.12 -1.65 15.03
C THR A 63 7.21 -0.78 13.77
N ASP A 64 7.57 -1.39 12.65
CA ASP A 64 7.55 -0.77 11.34
C ASP A 64 6.27 -1.17 10.60
N TYR A 65 5.64 -0.21 9.92
CA TYR A 65 4.41 -0.40 9.15
C TYR A 65 4.66 0.03 7.71
N GLY A 66 4.27 -0.79 6.74
CA GLY A 66 4.46 -0.51 5.32
C GLY A 66 3.62 -1.39 4.40
#